data_AF-A0A840BJS0-F1
#
_entry.id   AF-A0A840BJS0-F1
#
_cell.length_a   1.000
_cell.length_b   1.000
_cell.length_c   1.000
_cell.angle_alpha   90.00
_cell.angle_beta   90.00
_cell.angle_gamma   90.00
#
_symmetry.space_group_name_H-M   'P 1'
#
loop_
_entity.id
_entity.type
_entity.pdbx_description
1 polymer ?
#
loop_
_entity_poly.entity_id
_entity_poly.type
_entity_poly.pdbx_seq_one_letter_code
_entity_poly.pdbx_strand_id
1 'polypeptide(L)'
;MAGSRVPGPAGLTDATPVVEDGTAPRTPTPPPGPVGVAPQPQPAAAAATPETDSAIEALNLAPTARLAAYALKKAHPSVTFTSGRRGKEDQARAMASNVVKNRKWIEETYANSPLRKKCQDWVDNNPGKKTQAEIQEGLLSVFNEATDEDLGKFSKHLSGMAFDVQPVDDDAEAIKKTIRGLEGLDKFLDKEGGLVRWHAQF
;
A
#
# COMPACT_ATOMS: atom_id res chain seq x y z
N MET A 1 38.67 -0.81 -36.04
CA MET A 1 37.22 -0.55 -36.13
C MET A 1 36.82 0.43 -35.03
N ALA A 2 36.98 1.73 -35.29
CA ALA A 2 36.39 2.82 -34.52
C ALA A 2 36.62 4.09 -35.35
N GLY A 3 35.58 4.60 -35.98
CA GLY A 3 35.67 5.80 -36.78
C GLY A 3 34.29 6.20 -37.28
N SER A 4 33.78 7.32 -36.77
CA SER A 4 33.13 8.39 -37.55
C SER A 4 32.47 9.39 -36.59
N ARG A 5 33.14 10.53 -36.41
CA ARG A 5 32.50 11.83 -36.16
C ARG A 5 32.62 12.61 -37.46
N VAL A 6 31.51 13.19 -37.93
CA VAL A 6 31.48 14.17 -39.03
C VAL A 6 30.46 15.26 -38.67
N PRO A 7 30.69 16.53 -39.06
CA PRO A 7 30.20 17.74 -38.41
C PRO A 7 28.98 18.37 -39.10
N GLY A 8 28.39 19.39 -38.46
CA GLY A 8 27.31 20.20 -39.05
C GLY A 8 27.81 21.29 -40.01
N PRO A 9 26.89 22.14 -40.50
CA PRO A 9 27.28 23.45 -41.01
C PRO A 9 26.46 24.61 -40.40
N ALA A 10 27.16 25.72 -40.20
CA ALA A 10 26.60 27.06 -40.11
C ALA A 10 27.00 27.82 -41.40
N GLY A 11 26.12 28.68 -41.90
CA GLY A 11 26.42 29.58 -43.01
C GLY A 11 25.23 30.44 -43.42
N LEU A 12 25.26 31.71 -43.00
CA LEU A 12 24.42 32.83 -43.43
C LEU A 12 24.84 33.39 -44.81
N THR A 13 23.95 34.22 -45.36
CA THR A 13 24.06 35.34 -46.34
C THR A 13 23.18 35.10 -47.58
N ASP A 14 22.51 36.06 -48.24
CA ASP A 14 22.30 37.51 -48.08
C ASP A 14 21.07 37.93 -48.94
N ALA A 15 20.54 39.12 -48.65
CA ALA A 15 19.93 40.10 -49.56
C ALA A 15 18.66 39.81 -50.42
N THR A 16 17.57 40.50 -50.01
CA THR A 16 16.47 41.11 -50.80
C THR A 16 16.95 42.03 -51.95
N PRO A 17 16.15 42.54 -52.94
CA PRO A 17 14.76 43.04 -52.76
C PRO A 17 13.81 43.14 -54.01
N VAL A 18 12.65 43.78 -53.79
CA VAL A 18 11.84 44.62 -54.71
C VAL A 18 10.67 44.00 -55.52
N VAL A 19 9.47 44.35 -55.04
CA VAL A 19 8.25 44.88 -55.71
C VAL A 19 7.60 44.10 -56.87
N GLU A 20 6.38 43.61 -56.61
CA GLU A 20 5.33 43.46 -57.63
C GLU A 20 4.11 44.32 -57.23
N ASP A 21 3.81 45.29 -58.09
CA ASP A 21 2.57 46.08 -58.13
C ASP A 21 1.70 45.52 -59.27
N GLY A 22 0.45 45.16 -58.97
CA GLY A 22 -0.44 44.51 -59.94
C GLY A 22 -1.87 44.28 -59.44
N THR A 23 -2.61 45.37 -59.25
CA THR A 23 -4.05 45.58 -59.61
C THR A 23 -4.78 44.36 -60.23
N ALA A 24 -5.95 43.82 -59.85
CA ALA A 24 -7.16 44.14 -59.06
C ALA A 24 -7.99 42.82 -58.91
N PRO A 25 -9.23 42.74 -58.36
CA PRO A 25 -10.06 43.70 -57.64
C PRO A 25 -10.46 43.26 -56.20
N ARG A 26 -10.89 44.25 -55.41
CA ARG A 26 -11.37 44.10 -54.03
C ARG A 26 -12.75 43.45 -53.98
N THR A 27 -12.85 42.31 -53.31
CA THR A 27 -14.11 41.80 -52.77
C THR A 27 -14.43 42.50 -51.44
N PRO A 28 -15.67 42.97 -51.21
CA PRO A 28 -16.04 43.57 -49.93
C PRO A 28 -15.97 42.54 -48.79
N THR A 29 -15.29 42.91 -47.73
CA THR A 29 -15.17 42.17 -46.46
C THR A 29 -16.55 42.00 -45.82
N PRO A 30 -16.94 40.81 -45.33
CA PRO A 30 -18.11 40.69 -44.48
C PRO A 30 -17.91 41.46 -43.15
N PRO A 31 -18.97 42.00 -42.54
CA PRO A 31 -18.88 42.69 -41.26
C PRO A 31 -18.33 41.75 -40.17
N PRO A 32 -17.60 42.27 -39.17
CA PRO A 32 -17.09 41.46 -38.08
C PRO A 32 -18.25 40.81 -37.33
N GLY A 33 -18.32 39.49 -37.40
CA GLY A 33 -19.15 38.70 -36.49
C GLY A 33 -18.69 38.93 -35.04
N PRO A 34 -19.57 38.73 -34.05
CA PRO A 34 -19.19 38.88 -32.65
C PRO A 34 -17.97 37.99 -32.38
N VAL A 35 -16.94 38.62 -31.82
CA VAL A 35 -15.70 37.98 -31.38
C VAL A 35 -16.09 36.77 -30.55
N GLY A 36 -15.86 35.57 -31.09
CA GLY A 36 -16.02 34.34 -30.34
C GLY A 36 -15.14 34.44 -29.11
N VAL A 37 -15.77 34.47 -27.94
CA VAL A 37 -15.07 34.30 -26.67
C VAL A 37 -14.31 32.99 -26.79
N ALA A 38 -12.99 33.05 -26.86
CA ALA A 38 -12.14 31.88 -26.78
C ALA A 38 -12.61 31.08 -25.56
N PRO A 39 -12.83 29.75 -25.67
CA PRO A 39 -13.21 28.97 -24.51
C PRO A 39 -12.15 29.21 -23.43
N GLN A 40 -12.56 29.85 -22.34
CA GLN A 40 -11.77 29.86 -21.13
C GLN A 40 -11.43 28.38 -20.84
N PRO A 41 -10.17 28.03 -20.56
CA PRO A 41 -9.88 26.70 -20.07
C PRO A 41 -10.79 26.49 -18.87
N GLN A 42 -11.73 25.55 -18.99
CA GLN A 42 -12.52 25.09 -17.86
C GLN A 42 -11.51 24.79 -16.75
N PRO A 43 -11.71 25.30 -15.52
CA PRO A 43 -10.92 24.86 -14.39
C PRO A 43 -10.94 23.34 -14.43
N ALA A 44 -9.76 22.71 -14.51
CA ALA A 44 -9.66 21.27 -14.42
C ALA A 44 -10.54 20.85 -13.26
N ALA A 45 -11.56 20.03 -13.53
CA ALA A 45 -12.46 19.53 -12.51
C ALA A 45 -11.57 19.06 -11.36
N ALA A 46 -11.71 19.72 -10.20
CA ALA A 46 -10.96 19.34 -9.02
C ALA A 46 -11.11 17.83 -8.89
N ALA A 47 -9.99 17.10 -8.98
CA ALA A 47 -10.00 15.66 -8.86
C ALA A 47 -10.82 15.35 -7.61
N ALA A 48 -11.95 14.66 -7.81
CA ALA A 48 -12.81 14.27 -6.69
C ALA A 48 -11.91 13.62 -5.66
N THR A 49 -11.92 14.17 -4.45
CA THR A 49 -11.22 13.54 -3.33
C THR A 49 -11.73 12.11 -3.28
N PRO A 50 -10.87 11.09 -3.38
CA PRO A 50 -11.35 9.72 -3.38
C PRO A 50 -12.21 9.52 -2.14
N GLU A 51 -13.44 9.02 -2.32
CA GLU A 51 -14.30 8.71 -1.19
C GLU A 51 -13.51 7.85 -0.22
N THR A 52 -13.36 8.37 1.00
CA THR A 52 -12.53 7.75 2.01
C THR A 52 -13.31 6.60 2.62
N ASP A 53 -12.74 5.39 2.58
CA ASP A 53 -13.35 4.21 3.19
C ASP A 53 -13.01 4.22 4.68
N SER A 54 -14.00 4.59 5.50
CA SER A 54 -13.84 4.66 6.97
C SER A 54 -13.39 3.34 7.60
N ALA A 55 -13.72 2.19 7.01
CA ALA A 55 -13.28 0.90 7.52
C ALA A 55 -11.79 0.69 7.26
N ILE A 56 -11.26 1.14 6.12
CA ILE A 56 -9.82 1.09 5.81
C ILE A 56 -9.06 2.09 6.68
N GLU A 57 -9.57 3.32 6.87
CA GLU A 57 -8.89 4.31 7.71
C GLU A 57 -8.82 3.88 9.19
N ALA A 58 -9.86 3.21 9.69
CA ALA A 58 -9.88 2.67 11.04
C ALA A 58 -8.76 1.63 11.31
N LEU A 59 -8.20 1.02 10.25
CA LEU A 59 -7.08 0.08 10.35
C LEU A 59 -5.74 0.78 10.63
N ASN A 60 -5.66 2.10 10.50
CA ASN A 60 -4.46 2.91 10.75
C ASN A 60 -3.20 2.35 10.06
N LEU A 61 -3.36 1.94 8.80
CA LEU A 61 -2.31 1.31 8.01
C LEU A 61 -1.22 2.31 7.61
N ALA A 62 0.01 1.81 7.48
CA ALA A 62 1.08 2.56 6.85
C ALA A 62 0.74 2.83 5.36
N PRO A 63 1.33 3.87 4.73
CA PRO A 63 0.90 4.34 3.40
C PRO A 63 0.82 3.25 2.33
N THR A 64 1.84 2.38 2.24
CA THR A 64 1.87 1.27 1.26
C THR A 64 0.73 0.28 1.49
N ALA A 65 0.56 -0.21 2.71
CA ALA A 65 -0.50 -1.16 3.04
C ALA A 65 -1.90 -0.53 2.89
N ARG A 66 -2.04 0.76 3.19
CA ARG A 66 -3.28 1.53 2.98
C ARG A 66 -3.65 1.57 1.50
N LEU A 67 -2.72 1.95 0.63
CA LEU A 67 -2.95 1.97 -0.83
C LEU A 67 -3.35 0.59 -1.35
N ALA A 68 -2.69 -0.47 -0.87
CA ALA A 68 -3.01 -1.83 -1.23
C ALA A 68 -4.40 -2.27 -0.74
N ALA A 69 -4.82 -1.87 0.46
CA ALA A 69 -6.17 -2.12 0.97
C ALA A 69 -7.25 -1.45 0.09
N TYR A 70 -7.03 -0.20 -0.33
CA TYR A 70 -7.93 0.49 -1.27
C TYR A 70 -7.98 -0.20 -2.63
N ALA A 71 -6.83 -0.63 -3.17
CA ALA A 71 -6.78 -1.35 -4.43
C ALA A 71 -7.55 -2.68 -4.35
N LEU A 72 -7.41 -3.41 -3.23
CA LEU A 72 -8.14 -4.65 -2.98
C LEU A 72 -9.65 -4.41 -2.89
N LYS A 73 -10.09 -3.42 -2.08
CA LYS A 73 -11.51 -3.09 -1.89
C LYS A 73 -12.18 -2.60 -3.18
N LYS A 74 -11.45 -1.86 -4.02
CA LYS A 74 -11.91 -1.43 -5.35
C LYS A 74 -12.13 -2.62 -6.29
N ALA A 75 -11.25 -3.61 -6.26
CA ALA A 75 -11.38 -4.81 -7.08
C ALA A 75 -12.44 -5.79 -6.54
N HIS A 76 -12.57 -5.86 -5.21
CA HIS A 76 -13.45 -6.79 -4.50
C HIS A 76 -14.22 -6.07 -3.38
N PRO A 77 -15.34 -5.39 -3.70
CA PRO A 77 -16.08 -4.58 -2.71
C PRO A 77 -16.62 -5.35 -1.49
N SER A 78 -16.82 -6.67 -1.62
CA SER A 78 -17.28 -7.55 -0.54
C SER A 78 -16.20 -7.87 0.50
N VAL A 79 -14.92 -7.59 0.22
CA VAL A 79 -13.81 -7.85 1.14
C VAL A 79 -14.03 -7.12 2.47
N THR A 80 -13.90 -7.86 3.56
CA THR A 80 -13.93 -7.33 4.92
C THR A 80 -12.53 -7.45 5.53
N PHE A 81 -11.99 -6.33 5.98
CA PHE A 81 -10.73 -6.31 6.72
C PHE A 81 -11.02 -6.60 8.20
N THR A 82 -10.35 -7.61 8.75
CA THR A 82 -10.56 -8.04 10.14
C THR A 82 -9.50 -7.49 11.08
N SER A 83 -8.36 -7.08 10.54
CA SER A 83 -7.30 -6.47 11.34
C SER A 83 -6.34 -5.64 10.48
N GLY A 84 -5.69 -4.66 11.10
CA GLY A 84 -4.73 -3.75 10.48
C GLY A 84 -3.56 -3.47 11.41
N ARG A 85 -3.20 -2.20 11.62
CA ARG A 85 -2.18 -1.83 12.59
C ARG A 85 -2.62 -2.23 14.01
N ARG A 86 -1.73 -2.91 14.74
CA ARG A 86 -1.95 -3.32 16.13
C ARG A 86 -1.01 -2.56 17.07
N GLY A 87 -1.52 -2.21 18.25
CA GLY A 87 -0.67 -1.84 19.38
C GLY A 87 0.00 -3.06 20.00
N LYS A 88 0.97 -2.82 20.91
CA LYS A 88 1.67 -3.88 21.65
C LYS A 88 0.68 -4.80 22.39
N GLU A 89 -0.34 -4.22 23.01
CA GLU A 89 -1.37 -4.97 23.75
C GLU A 89 -2.18 -5.89 22.84
N ASP A 90 -2.68 -5.39 21.71
CA ASP A 90 -3.46 -6.18 20.75
C ASP A 90 -2.62 -7.31 20.15
N GLN A 91 -1.36 -7.03 19.84
CA GLN A 91 -0.43 -8.04 19.32
C GLN A 91 -0.15 -9.12 20.38
N ALA A 92 0.10 -8.72 21.64
CA ALA A 92 0.31 -9.65 22.74
C ALA A 92 -0.95 -10.51 23.00
N ARG A 93 -2.15 -9.91 22.94
CA ARG A 93 -3.44 -10.61 23.07
C ARG A 93 -3.62 -11.64 21.95
N ALA A 94 -3.35 -11.24 20.71
CA ALA A 94 -3.45 -12.12 19.55
C ALA A 94 -2.52 -13.33 19.69
N MET A 95 -1.26 -13.12 20.09
CA MET A 95 -0.32 -14.19 20.35
C MET A 95 -0.76 -15.10 21.50
N ALA A 96 -1.16 -14.51 22.63
CA ALA A 96 -1.61 -15.25 23.80
C ALA A 96 -2.76 -16.20 23.49
N SER A 97 -3.72 -15.79 22.64
CA SER A 97 -4.86 -16.63 22.23
C SER A 97 -4.44 -17.93 21.54
N ASN A 98 -3.28 -17.95 20.86
CA ASN A 98 -2.72 -19.13 20.24
C ASN A 98 -1.82 -19.91 21.20
N VAL A 99 -1.05 -19.21 22.05
CA VAL A 99 -0.16 -19.83 23.04
C VAL A 99 -0.92 -20.69 24.07
N VAL A 100 -2.13 -20.26 24.46
CA VAL A 100 -3.01 -21.06 25.34
C VAL A 100 -3.32 -22.43 24.73
N LYS A 101 -3.41 -22.53 23.39
CA LYS A 101 -3.72 -23.76 22.66
C LYS A 101 -2.46 -24.57 22.32
N ASN A 102 -1.38 -23.87 21.99
CA ASN A 102 -0.09 -24.45 21.66
C ASN A 102 1.03 -23.61 22.26
N ARG A 103 1.69 -24.13 23.30
CA ARG A 103 2.73 -23.43 24.05
C ARG A 103 4.01 -23.18 23.24
N LYS A 104 4.20 -23.86 22.10
CA LYS A 104 5.32 -23.65 21.16
C LYS A 104 4.92 -22.81 19.94
N TRP A 105 3.70 -22.26 19.93
CA TRP A 105 3.17 -21.53 18.78
C TRP A 105 4.03 -20.34 18.33
N ILE A 106 4.63 -19.59 19.26
CA ILE A 106 5.49 -18.45 18.91
C ILE A 106 6.73 -18.95 18.16
N GLU A 107 7.32 -20.04 18.66
CA GLU A 107 8.47 -20.69 18.07
C GLU A 107 8.20 -21.23 16.66
N GLU A 108 7.02 -21.80 16.45
CA GLU A 108 6.61 -22.39 15.17
C GLU A 108 6.12 -21.37 14.14
N THR A 109 5.64 -20.20 14.58
CA THR A 109 4.98 -19.22 13.70
C THR A 109 5.90 -18.07 13.28
N TYR A 110 6.70 -17.53 14.20
CA TYR A 110 7.51 -16.35 13.92
C TYR A 110 8.90 -16.70 13.37
N ALA A 111 9.39 -15.86 12.46
CA ALA A 111 10.76 -15.93 11.99
C ALA A 111 11.75 -15.84 13.17
N ASN A 112 12.86 -16.57 13.04
CA ASN A 112 13.88 -16.61 14.08
C ASN A 112 14.47 -15.20 14.31
N SER A 113 14.37 -14.71 15.55
CA SER A 113 14.85 -13.39 15.95
C SER A 113 15.07 -13.33 17.47
N PRO A 114 15.87 -12.38 17.98
CA PRO A 114 16.03 -12.18 19.42
C PRO A 114 14.70 -11.93 20.14
N LEU A 115 13.79 -11.15 19.54
CA LEU A 115 12.49 -10.86 20.14
C LEU A 115 11.58 -12.09 20.16
N ARG A 116 11.56 -12.90 19.09
CA ARG A 116 10.89 -14.21 19.05
C ARG A 116 11.38 -15.11 20.17
N LYS A 117 12.71 -15.19 20.37
CA LYS A 117 13.30 -15.97 21.45
C LYS A 117 12.88 -15.44 22.82
N LYS A 118 12.97 -14.13 23.09
CA LYS A 118 12.52 -13.55 24.36
C LYS A 118 11.06 -13.86 24.68
N CYS A 119 10.18 -13.77 23.68
CA CYS A 119 8.76 -14.11 23.86
C CYS A 119 8.57 -15.59 24.19
N GLN A 120 9.22 -16.50 23.45
CA GLN A 120 9.14 -17.94 23.73
C GLN A 120 9.78 -18.31 25.08
N ASP A 121 10.90 -17.70 25.45
CA ASP A 121 11.55 -17.91 26.74
C ASP A 121 10.66 -17.45 27.89
N TRP A 122 9.96 -16.31 27.74
CA TRP A 122 8.98 -15.86 28.74
C TRP A 122 7.88 -16.91 28.91
N VAL A 123 7.32 -17.40 27.79
CA VAL A 123 6.32 -18.46 27.80
C VAL A 123 6.88 -19.67 28.53
N ASP A 124 7.98 -20.26 28.08
CA ASP A 124 8.60 -21.48 28.61
C ASP A 124 8.94 -21.40 30.12
N ASN A 125 9.45 -20.25 30.58
CA ASN A 125 9.79 -20.02 31.98
C ASN A 125 8.57 -19.76 32.89
N ASN A 126 7.39 -19.61 32.32
CA ASN A 126 6.14 -19.37 33.05
C ASN A 126 5.10 -20.48 32.79
N PRO A 127 5.39 -21.76 33.11
CA PRO A 127 4.48 -22.88 32.81
C PRO A 127 3.17 -22.84 33.62
N GLY A 128 3.15 -22.11 34.74
CA GLY A 128 1.95 -21.90 35.56
C GLY A 128 0.95 -20.89 34.97
N LYS A 129 1.37 -20.05 34.02
CA LYS A 129 0.53 -19.04 33.38
C LYS A 129 -0.23 -19.67 32.22
N LYS A 130 -1.52 -19.94 32.44
CA LYS A 130 -2.34 -20.78 31.54
C LYS A 130 -3.48 -20.01 30.89
N THR A 131 -3.83 -18.85 31.41
CA THR A 131 -4.90 -18.04 30.83
C THR A 131 -4.36 -17.10 29.75
N GLN A 132 -5.22 -16.73 28.82
CA GLN A 132 -4.87 -15.75 27.78
C GLN A 132 -4.43 -14.42 28.39
N ALA A 133 -5.11 -13.96 29.46
CA ALA A 133 -4.79 -12.70 30.11
C ALA A 133 -3.38 -12.69 30.73
N GLU A 134 -3.03 -13.75 31.47
CA GLU A 134 -1.70 -13.88 32.08
C GLU A 134 -0.58 -13.96 31.04
N ILE A 135 -0.83 -14.69 29.94
CA ILE A 135 0.17 -14.82 28.87
C ILE A 135 0.29 -13.51 28.11
N GLN A 136 -0.82 -12.80 27.86
CA GLN A 136 -0.82 -11.49 27.24
C GLN A 136 0.00 -10.49 28.05
N GLU A 137 -0.22 -10.41 29.36
CA GLU A 137 0.52 -9.52 30.26
C GLU A 137 2.04 -9.78 30.19
N GLY A 138 2.42 -11.06 30.19
CA GLY A 138 3.80 -11.48 30.01
C GLY A 138 4.44 -11.09 28.68
N LEU A 139 3.75 -11.38 27.58
CA LEU A 139 4.24 -11.02 26.25
C LEU A 139 4.30 -9.50 26.08
N LEU A 140 3.36 -8.77 26.68
CA LEU A 140 3.37 -7.32 26.69
C LEU A 140 4.59 -6.77 27.44
N SER A 141 5.00 -7.37 28.56
CA SER A 141 6.20 -6.94 29.27
C SER A 141 7.45 -7.07 28.38
N VAL A 142 7.55 -8.17 27.63
CA VAL A 142 8.64 -8.36 26.65
C VAL A 142 8.62 -7.30 25.54
N PHE A 143 7.43 -6.92 25.04
CA PHE A 143 7.29 -5.87 24.02
C PHE A 143 7.60 -4.46 24.53
N ASN A 144 7.40 -4.20 25.81
CA ASN A 144 7.72 -2.90 26.41
C ASN A 144 9.23 -2.65 26.49
N GLU A 145 10.03 -3.72 26.50
CA GLU A 145 11.50 -3.66 26.44
C GLU A 145 12.06 -3.60 25.01
N ALA A 146 11.22 -3.83 23.99
CA ALA A 146 11.63 -3.84 22.59
C ALA A 146 11.48 -2.45 21.96
N THR A 147 12.40 -2.14 21.03
CA THR A 147 12.31 -0.94 20.19
C THR A 147 11.18 -1.08 19.18
N ASP A 148 10.63 0.03 18.70
CA ASP A 148 9.59 0.01 17.66
C ASP A 148 10.12 -0.60 16.34
N GLU A 149 11.42 -0.45 16.05
CA GLU A 149 12.07 -1.07 14.91
C GLU A 149 12.06 -2.61 15.02
N ASP A 150 12.45 -3.15 16.19
CA ASP A 150 12.42 -4.60 16.43
C ASP A 150 11.00 -5.15 16.39
N LEU A 151 10.04 -4.40 16.92
CA LEU A 151 8.62 -4.73 16.89
C LEU A 151 8.07 -4.77 15.47
N GLY A 152 8.41 -3.79 14.63
CA GLY A 152 8.02 -3.74 13.23
C GLY A 152 8.62 -4.87 12.38
N LYS A 153 9.83 -5.32 12.71
CA LYS A 153 10.47 -6.51 12.10
C LYS A 153 9.82 -7.81 12.59
N PHE A 154 9.40 -7.86 13.85
CA PHE A 154 8.79 -9.04 14.46
C PHE A 154 7.36 -9.29 13.95
N SER A 155 6.54 -8.25 13.83
CA SER A 155 5.22 -8.34 13.21
C SER A 155 4.89 -7.09 12.41
N LYS A 156 4.53 -7.27 11.14
CA LYS A 156 4.15 -6.17 10.25
C LYS A 156 2.85 -5.47 10.67
N HIS A 157 2.03 -6.10 11.53
CA HIS A 157 0.91 -5.40 12.16
C HIS A 157 1.36 -4.30 13.12
N LEU A 158 2.50 -4.45 13.81
CA LEU A 158 3.00 -3.42 14.74
C LEU A 158 3.49 -2.17 14.01
N SER A 159 4.00 -2.32 12.79
CA SER A 159 4.37 -1.21 11.91
C SER A 159 3.21 -0.67 11.06
N GLY A 160 2.05 -1.33 11.06
CA GLY A 160 0.92 -1.00 10.18
C GLY A 160 1.13 -1.41 8.71
N MET A 161 2.17 -2.19 8.42
CA MET A 161 2.48 -2.73 7.10
C MET A 161 1.80 -4.07 6.83
N ALA A 162 0.74 -4.41 7.56
CA ALA A 162 -0.05 -5.61 7.32
C ALA A 162 -1.53 -5.40 7.62
N PHE A 163 -2.36 -6.14 6.90
CA PHE A 163 -3.78 -6.27 7.17
C PHE A 163 -4.21 -7.73 6.99
N ASP A 164 -5.27 -8.11 7.72
CA ASP A 164 -5.94 -9.39 7.56
C ASP A 164 -7.29 -9.20 6.88
N VAL A 165 -7.62 -10.14 5.99
CA VAL A 165 -8.90 -10.22 5.29
C VAL A 165 -9.68 -11.42 5.82
N GLN A 166 -10.98 -11.23 6.02
CA GLN A 166 -11.92 -12.31 6.31
C GLN A 166 -11.92 -13.30 5.14
N PRO A 167 -11.51 -14.57 5.35
CA PRO A 167 -11.65 -15.58 4.31
C PRO A 167 -13.12 -15.79 3.98
N VAL A 168 -13.40 -15.95 2.69
CA VAL A 168 -14.72 -16.27 2.12
C VAL A 168 -14.59 -17.47 1.18
N ASP A 169 -15.70 -18.16 0.95
CA ASP A 169 -15.77 -19.27 -0.02
C ASP A 169 -16.03 -18.74 -1.43
N ASP A 170 -16.97 -17.80 -1.57
CA ASP A 170 -17.30 -17.16 -2.83
C ASP A 170 -16.14 -16.28 -3.31
N ASP A 171 -15.77 -16.43 -4.60
CA ASP A 171 -14.68 -15.71 -5.25
C ASP A 171 -13.31 -15.79 -4.56
N ALA A 172 -13.11 -16.79 -3.69
CA ALA A 172 -11.92 -16.91 -2.85
C ALA A 172 -10.62 -16.87 -3.66
N GLU A 173 -10.56 -17.65 -4.74
CA GLU A 173 -9.38 -17.72 -5.59
C GLU A 173 -9.13 -16.42 -6.38
N ALA A 174 -10.19 -15.71 -6.77
CA ALA A 174 -10.07 -14.41 -7.43
C ALA A 174 -9.53 -13.35 -6.44
N ILE A 175 -10.05 -13.31 -5.22
CA ILE A 175 -9.58 -12.39 -4.18
C ILE A 175 -8.12 -12.69 -3.82
N LYS A 176 -7.78 -13.96 -3.55
CA LYS A 176 -6.39 -14.35 -3.25
C LYS A 176 -5.45 -14.02 -4.41
N LYS A 177 -5.87 -14.21 -5.66
CA LYS A 177 -5.09 -13.82 -6.84
C LYS A 177 -4.86 -12.32 -6.89
N THR A 178 -5.87 -11.51 -6.58
CA THR A 178 -5.70 -10.06 -6.48
C THR A 178 -4.76 -9.68 -5.34
N ILE A 179 -4.89 -10.29 -4.16
CA ILE A 179 -3.98 -10.02 -3.02
C ILE A 179 -2.53 -10.30 -3.44
N ARG A 180 -2.26 -11.44 -4.07
CA ARG A 180 -0.92 -11.81 -4.57
C ARG A 180 -0.37 -10.84 -5.63
N GLY A 181 -1.23 -10.06 -6.28
CA GLY A 181 -0.87 -9.06 -7.27
C GLY A 181 -0.83 -7.62 -6.75
N LEU A 182 -1.02 -7.39 -5.45
CA LEU A 182 -0.95 -6.05 -4.87
C LEU A 182 0.48 -5.50 -4.95
N GLU A 183 0.60 -4.24 -5.34
CA GLU A 183 1.89 -3.57 -5.45
C GLU A 183 2.57 -3.48 -4.08
N GLY A 184 3.87 -3.82 -4.04
CA GLY A 184 4.68 -3.79 -2.82
C GLY A 184 4.42 -4.95 -1.85
N LEU A 185 3.64 -5.96 -2.23
CA LEU A 185 3.41 -7.12 -1.37
C LEU A 185 4.72 -7.90 -1.12
N ASP A 186 5.09 -8.04 0.15
CA ASP A 186 6.20 -8.89 0.60
C ASP A 186 5.77 -10.35 0.67
N LYS A 187 4.61 -10.61 1.30
CA LYS A 187 4.13 -11.97 1.58
C LYS A 187 2.62 -12.00 1.73
N PHE A 188 2.03 -13.05 1.19
CA PHE A 188 0.65 -13.45 1.45
C PHE A 188 0.61 -14.85 2.07
N LEU A 189 -0.10 -14.97 3.18
CA LEU A 189 -0.44 -16.26 3.79
C LEU A 189 -1.95 -16.46 3.66
N ASP A 190 -2.38 -17.58 3.09
CA ASP A 190 -3.79 -18.02 3.10
C ASP A 190 -4.09 -19.01 4.24
N LYS A 191 -3.05 -19.42 4.97
CA LYS A 191 -3.08 -20.15 6.24
C LYS A 191 -1.97 -19.65 7.15
N GLU A 192 -2.27 -19.45 8.44
CA GLU A 192 -1.29 -19.07 9.47
C GLU A 192 -1.51 -19.94 10.72
N GLY A 193 -0.47 -20.62 11.20
CA GLY A 193 -0.55 -21.45 12.41
C GLY A 193 -1.64 -22.54 12.38
N GLY A 194 -1.96 -23.06 11.19
CA GLY A 194 -3.03 -24.05 10.98
C GLY A 194 -4.44 -23.47 10.81
N LEU A 195 -4.62 -22.15 10.92
CA LEU A 195 -5.88 -21.45 10.72
C LEU A 195 -5.95 -20.83 9.32
N VAL A 196 -7.12 -20.86 8.69
CA VAL A 196 -7.36 -20.07 7.48
C VAL A 196 -7.39 -18.60 7.88
N ARG A 197 -6.37 -17.86 7.47
CA ARG A 197 -6.24 -16.41 7.65
C ARG A 197 -5.62 -15.86 6.38
N TRP A 198 -6.22 -14.82 5.82
CA TRP A 198 -5.67 -14.16 4.65
C TRP A 198 -4.88 -12.94 5.14
N HIS A 199 -3.60 -13.16 5.36
CA HIS A 199 -2.68 -12.16 5.89
C HIS A 199 -1.82 -11.60 4.75
N ALA A 200 -1.90 -10.29 4.52
CA ALA A 200 -1.07 -9.59 3.55
C ALA A 200 -0.11 -8.65 4.30
N GLN A 201 1.18 -8.75 3.97
CA GLN A 201 2.21 -7.86 4.49
C GLN A 201 3.08 -7.27 3.38
N PHE A 202 3.60 -6.07 3.66
CA PHE A 202 4.36 -5.19 2.79
C PHE A 202 5.64 -4.72 3.50
#